data_AF-A0A1H8QGM5-F1
#
_entry.id   AF-A0A1H8QGM5-F1
#
_cell.length_a   1.000
_cell.length_b   1.000
_cell.length_c   1.000
_cell.angle_alpha   90.00
_cell.angle_beta   90.00
_cell.angle_gamma   90.00
#
_symmetry.space_group_name_H-M   'P 1'
#
loop_
_entity.id
_entity.type
_entity.pdbx_description
1 polymer ?
#
loop_
_entity_poly.entity_id
_entity_poly.type
_entity_poly.pdbx_seq_one_letter_code
_entity_poly.pdbx_strand_id
1 'polypeptide(L)'
;MSAAPPTNGHGIKVALAAVPQLLASVVRQAVEAERDMAIVAEVESSSGLADALTDRVDVIITARKGEELALPFRAALFGHRSIPIVAIGVDGTSIEIYSHSITRGYGLAGLIGLIREAVAESQPRTGG
;
A
#
# COMPACT_ATOMS: atom_id res chain seq x y z
N MET A 1 27.91 22.69 -14.94
CA MET A 1 27.13 21.97 -13.90
C MET A 1 25.67 22.10 -14.27
N SER A 2 25.08 21.08 -14.89
CA SER A 2 23.68 21.12 -15.30
C SER A 2 22.84 20.52 -14.18
N ALA A 3 22.04 21.35 -13.50
CA ALA A 3 21.03 20.85 -12.58
C ALA A 3 19.99 20.09 -13.40
N ALA A 4 19.79 18.81 -13.09
CA ALA A 4 18.67 18.06 -13.64
C ALA A 4 17.36 18.78 -13.24
N PRO A 5 16.37 18.90 -14.14
CA PRO A 5 15.08 19.45 -13.77
C PRO A 5 14.47 18.59 -12.65
N PRO A 6 13.73 19.17 -11.69
CA PRO A 6 13.00 18.39 -10.71
C PRO A 6 12.02 17.50 -11.47
N THR A 7 12.22 16.19 -11.40
CA THR A 7 11.24 15.23 -11.88
C THR A 7 9.98 15.45 -11.05
N ASN A 8 8.93 15.99 -11.66
CA ASN A 8 7.57 15.92 -11.17
C ASN A 8 7.11 14.44 -11.17
N GLY A 9 7.71 13.61 -10.32
CA GLY A 9 7.31 12.25 -10.06
C GLY A 9 6.49 12.25 -8.78
N HIS A 10 5.16 12.13 -8.91
CA HIS A 10 4.29 11.90 -7.75
C HIS A 10 4.71 10.57 -7.11
N GLY A 11 5.46 10.63 -5.99
CA GLY A 11 5.88 9.43 -5.25
C GLY A 11 4.68 8.57 -4.80
N ILE A 12 4.95 7.30 -4.53
CA ILE A 12 3.93 6.33 -4.10
C ILE A 12 3.42 6.72 -2.71
N LYS A 13 2.12 6.98 -2.62
CA LYS A 13 1.45 7.35 -1.36
C LYS A 13 0.86 6.11 -0.69
N VAL A 14 1.36 5.81 0.49
CA VAL A 14 1.03 4.62 1.28
C VAL A 14 0.09 4.99 2.42
N ALA A 15 -0.97 4.21 2.62
CA ALA A 15 -1.81 4.27 3.82
C ALA A 15 -1.59 3.01 4.67
N LEU A 16 -1.35 3.17 5.97
CA LEU A 16 -1.34 2.07 6.93
C LEU A 16 -2.72 1.96 7.59
N ALA A 17 -3.30 0.77 7.61
CA ALA A 17 -4.63 0.58 8.16
C ALA A 17 -4.73 -0.70 8.99
N ALA A 18 -5.11 -0.58 10.26
CA ALA A 18 -5.26 -1.67 11.20
C ALA A 18 -4.00 -2.56 11.37
N VAL A 19 -2.82 -1.97 11.21
CA VAL A 19 -1.52 -2.64 11.35
C VAL A 19 -1.06 -2.57 12.82
N PRO A 20 -0.70 -3.70 13.48
CA PRO A 20 -0.13 -3.66 14.83
C PRO A 20 1.16 -2.83 14.90
N GLN A 21 1.36 -2.10 16.00
CA GLN A 21 2.44 -1.09 16.14
C GLN A 21 3.84 -1.60 15.75
N LEU A 22 4.21 -2.82 16.16
CA LEU A 22 5.52 -3.38 15.83
C LEU A 22 5.67 -3.55 14.30
N LEU A 23 4.67 -4.15 13.66
CA LEU A 23 4.66 -4.34 12.21
C LEU A 23 4.58 -2.99 11.49
N ALA A 24 3.77 -2.05 11.98
CA ALA A 24 3.66 -0.71 11.45
C ALA A 24 5.02 0.00 11.46
N SER A 25 5.79 -0.15 12.54
CA SER A 25 7.14 0.44 12.66
C SER A 25 8.12 -0.15 11.64
N VAL A 26 8.07 -1.47 11.41
CA VAL A 26 8.90 -2.13 10.40
C VAL A 26 8.52 -1.66 8.99
N VAL A 27 7.23 -1.56 8.69
CA VAL A 27 6.75 -1.02 7.41
C VAL A 27 7.18 0.44 7.25
N ARG A 28 7.08 1.25 8.31
CA ARG A 28 7.51 2.66 8.31
C ARG A 28 8.97 2.78 7.93
N GLN A 29 9.84 2.01 8.59
CA GLN A 29 11.27 1.99 8.31
C GLN A 29 11.58 1.58 6.86
N ALA A 30 10.86 0.58 6.33
CA ALA A 30 11.03 0.15 4.94
C ALA A 30 10.61 1.24 3.94
N VAL A 31 9.50 1.93 4.20
CA VAL A 31 8.99 3.01 3.32
C VAL A 31 9.88 4.26 3.42
N GLU A 32 10.31 4.65 4.61
CA GLU A 32 11.19 5.81 4.83
C GLU A 32 12.59 5.64 4.21
N ALA A 33 13.02 4.40 3.96
CA ALA A 33 14.25 4.13 3.22
C ALA A 33 14.16 4.46 1.72
N GLU A 34 12.93 4.57 1.18
CA GLU A 34 12.66 4.81 -0.23
C GLU A 34 12.36 6.28 -0.49
N ARG A 35 13.15 6.93 -1.36
CA ARG A 35 13.07 8.38 -1.60
C ARG A 35 11.79 8.85 -2.31
N ASP A 36 11.09 7.93 -2.95
CA ASP A 36 9.90 8.17 -3.76
C ASP A 36 8.64 7.53 -3.17
N MET A 37 8.66 7.18 -1.88
CA MET A 37 7.50 6.69 -1.15
C MET A 37 7.24 7.56 0.08
N ALA A 38 5.96 7.69 0.45
CA ALA A 38 5.58 8.39 1.67
C ALA A 38 4.34 7.76 2.30
N ILE A 39 4.35 7.61 3.62
CA ILE A 39 3.14 7.29 4.37
C ILE A 39 2.34 8.57 4.54
N VAL A 40 1.12 8.59 4.00
CA VAL A 40 0.23 9.77 4.00
C VAL A 40 -0.94 9.62 4.96
N ALA A 41 -1.22 8.40 5.42
CA ALA A 41 -2.25 8.13 6.41
C ALA A 41 -1.91 6.90 7.25
N GLU A 42 -2.27 6.94 8.53
CA GLU A 42 -2.19 5.80 9.45
C GLU A 42 -3.50 5.74 10.25
N VAL A 43 -4.25 4.64 10.11
CA VAL A 43 -5.52 4.43 10.82
C VAL A 43 -5.46 3.16 11.65
N GLU A 44 -5.84 3.25 12.92
CA GLU A 44 -5.77 2.12 13.85
C GLU A 44 -6.82 1.03 13.57
N SER A 45 -7.87 1.38 12.83
CA SER A 45 -8.99 0.49 12.52
C SER A 45 -9.45 0.63 11.07
N SER A 46 -10.07 -0.42 10.55
CA SER A 46 -10.61 -0.43 9.19
C SER A 46 -11.78 0.55 8.99
N SER A 47 -12.45 1.00 10.06
CA SER A 47 -13.56 1.95 9.96
C SER A 47 -13.09 3.37 9.63
N GLY A 48 -11.88 3.75 10.02
CA GLY A 48 -11.29 5.05 9.68
C GLY A 48 -10.74 5.14 8.25
N LEU A 49 -10.77 4.03 7.50
CA LEU A 49 -10.16 3.97 6.17
C LEU A 49 -10.83 4.92 5.18
N ALA A 50 -12.16 5.07 5.21
CA ALA A 50 -12.86 5.95 4.28
C ALA A 50 -12.40 7.42 4.38
N ASP A 51 -12.21 7.90 5.61
CA ASP A 51 -11.74 9.26 5.87
C ASP A 51 -10.27 9.44 5.42
N ALA A 52 -9.43 8.42 5.64
CA ALA A 52 -8.03 8.42 5.19
C ALA A 52 -7.85 8.37 3.66
N LEU A 53 -8.84 7.86 2.92
CA LEU A 53 -8.84 7.80 1.46
C LEU A 53 -9.29 9.10 0.78
N THR A 54 -9.61 10.15 1.56
CA THR A 54 -9.88 11.50 1.02
C THR A 54 -8.64 12.10 0.37
N ASP A 55 -7.46 11.80 0.90
CA ASP A 55 -6.19 12.07 0.26
C ASP A 55 -5.88 11.04 -0.82
N ARG A 56 -5.08 11.44 -1.83
CA ARG A 56 -4.60 10.52 -2.85
C ARG A 56 -3.76 9.42 -2.18
N VAL A 57 -4.29 8.20 -2.12
CA VAL A 57 -3.57 6.99 -1.72
C VAL A 57 -3.35 6.13 -2.96
N ASP A 58 -2.15 5.56 -3.10
CA ASP A 58 -1.81 4.66 -4.21
C ASP A 58 -1.77 3.20 -3.77
N VAL A 59 -1.56 2.92 -2.47
CA VAL A 59 -1.59 1.56 -1.90
C VAL A 59 -2.01 1.59 -0.42
N ILE A 60 -2.76 0.58 0.01
CA ILE A 60 -3.11 0.36 1.42
C ILE A 60 -2.32 -0.84 1.94
N ILE A 61 -1.68 -0.69 3.10
CA ILE A 61 -1.03 -1.79 3.81
C ILE A 61 -1.86 -2.10 5.07
N THR A 62 -2.20 -3.38 5.25
CA THR A 62 -3.00 -3.85 6.38
C THR A 62 -2.42 -5.12 6.98
N ALA A 63 -2.75 -5.39 8.25
CA ALA A 63 -2.43 -6.66 8.85
C ALA A 63 -3.53 -7.68 8.57
N ARG A 64 -3.13 -8.87 8.15
CA ARG A 64 -4.02 -10.01 7.94
C ARG A 64 -4.32 -10.69 9.28
N LYS A 65 -5.57 -10.60 9.74
CA LYS A 65 -6.06 -11.24 10.98
C LYS A 65 -6.94 -12.47 10.74
N GLY A 66 -6.96 -13.02 9.52
CA GLY A 66 -7.79 -14.16 9.14
C GLY A 66 -7.72 -14.44 7.64
N GLU A 67 -8.60 -15.30 7.12
CA GLU A 67 -8.58 -15.68 5.71
C GLU A 67 -9.09 -14.59 4.77
N GLU A 68 -10.00 -13.72 5.24
CA GLU A 68 -10.66 -12.69 4.43
C GLU A 68 -10.27 -11.27 4.83
N LEU A 69 -10.24 -10.37 3.83
CA LEU A 69 -10.17 -8.92 4.05
C LEU A 69 -11.49 -8.38 4.61
N ALA A 70 -11.39 -7.50 5.61
CA ALA A 70 -12.56 -6.81 6.15
C ALA A 70 -13.29 -5.98 5.08
N LEU A 71 -14.61 -5.81 5.24
CA LEU A 71 -15.48 -5.12 4.28
C LEU A 71 -14.96 -3.73 3.81
N PRO A 72 -14.41 -2.85 4.68
CA PRO A 72 -13.88 -1.56 4.23
C PRO A 72 -12.73 -1.67 3.23
N PHE A 73 -11.88 -2.70 3.37
CA PHE A 73 -10.79 -2.98 2.42
C PHE A 73 -11.35 -3.47 1.08
N ARG A 74 -12.35 -4.35 1.11
CA ARG A 74 -13.04 -4.80 -0.12
C ARG A 74 -13.67 -3.62 -0.86
N ALA A 75 -14.30 -2.69 -0.14
CA ALA A 75 -14.87 -1.49 -0.74
C ALA A 75 -13.81 -0.62 -1.44
N ALA A 76 -12.59 -0.52 -0.90
CA ALA A 76 -11.49 0.19 -1.55
C ALA A 76 -10.98 -0.50 -2.83
N LEU A 77 -11.02 -1.83 -2.90
CA LEU A 77 -10.66 -2.59 -4.11
C LEU A 77 -11.65 -2.39 -5.26
N PHE A 78 -12.93 -2.25 -4.96
CA PHE A 78 -14.02 -2.14 -5.95
C PHE A 78 -14.61 -0.72 -6.05
N GLY A 79 -13.96 0.26 -5.42
CA GLY A 79 -14.36 1.66 -5.47
C GLY A 79 -14.10 2.29 -6.84
N HIS A 80 -14.46 3.58 -6.99
CA HIS A 80 -14.33 4.29 -8.25
C HIS A 80 -12.87 4.36 -8.76
N ARG A 81 -11.91 4.27 -7.83
CA ARG A 81 -10.49 4.02 -8.07
C ARG A 81 -10.11 2.77 -7.29
N SER A 82 -9.74 1.69 -8.00
CA SER A 82 -9.24 0.49 -7.35
C SER A 82 -7.88 0.80 -6.71
N ILE A 83 -7.77 0.64 -5.39
CA ILE A 83 -6.52 0.83 -4.67
C ILE A 83 -6.03 -0.54 -4.24
N PRO A 84 -4.83 -0.97 -4.65
CA PRO A 84 -4.29 -2.27 -4.26
C PRO A 84 -4.06 -2.33 -2.75
N ILE A 85 -4.28 -3.50 -2.18
CA ILE A 85 -4.15 -3.76 -0.74
C ILE A 85 -3.09 -4.82 -0.51
N VAL A 86 -2.07 -4.46 0.25
CA VAL A 86 -1.01 -5.36 0.70
C VAL A 86 -1.36 -5.81 2.12
N ALA A 87 -1.81 -7.05 2.26
CA ALA A 87 -2.09 -7.67 3.54
C ALA A 87 -0.86 -8.45 4.01
N ILE A 88 -0.31 -8.08 5.17
CA ILE A 88 0.85 -8.73 5.75
C ILE A 88 0.39 -9.59 6.94
N GLY A 89 0.82 -10.85 7.00
CA GLY A 89 0.61 -11.69 8.17
C GLY A 89 1.14 -11.02 9.44
N VAL A 90 0.49 -11.21 10.59
CA VAL A 90 0.94 -10.60 11.85
C VAL A 90 2.35 -11.03 12.27
N ASP A 91 2.83 -12.15 11.74
CA ASP A 91 4.18 -12.68 11.90
C ASP A 91 5.19 -12.11 10.88
N GLY A 92 4.73 -11.30 9.92
CA GLY A 92 5.55 -10.72 8.85
C GLY A 92 6.04 -11.72 7.80
N THR A 93 5.59 -12.98 7.84
CA THR A 93 6.12 -14.05 6.97
C THR A 93 5.37 -14.15 5.65
N SER A 94 4.08 -13.82 5.66
CA SER A 94 3.20 -13.86 4.49
C SER A 94 2.83 -12.46 4.02
N ILE A 95 2.85 -12.27 2.71
CA ILE A 95 2.36 -11.04 2.07
C ILE A 95 1.39 -11.43 0.98
N GLU A 96 0.18 -10.89 1.02
CA GLU A 96 -0.84 -11.08 0.00
C GLU A 96 -1.20 -9.72 -0.59
N ILE A 97 -1.22 -9.64 -1.91
CA ILE A 97 -1.60 -8.44 -2.63
C ILE A 97 -2.95 -8.71 -3.25
N TYR A 98 -3.90 -7.89 -2.85
CA TYR A 98 -5.24 -7.87 -3.42
C TYR A 98 -5.29 -6.70 -4.40
N SER A 99 -5.44 -7.03 -5.68
CA SER A 99 -5.69 -6.08 -6.77
C SER A 99 -6.76 -6.68 -7.68
N HIS A 100 -6.76 -6.38 -8.98
CA HIS A 100 -7.54 -7.14 -9.96
C HIS A 100 -7.15 -8.64 -10.02
N SER A 101 -5.91 -8.96 -9.63
CA SER A 101 -5.40 -10.32 -9.41
C SER A 101 -4.85 -10.46 -7.99
N ILE A 102 -4.90 -11.68 -7.43
CA ILE A 102 -4.27 -11.96 -6.13
C ILE A 102 -2.86 -12.46 -6.39
N THR A 103 -1.86 -11.70 -5.93
CA THR A 103 -0.45 -12.09 -5.97
C THR A 103 0.02 -12.43 -4.55
N ARG A 104 0.75 -13.53 -4.40
CA ARG A 104 1.31 -13.96 -3.11
C ARG A 104 2.82 -13.77 -3.09
N GLY A 105 3.32 -13.14 -2.04
CA GLY A 105 4.74 -12.94 -1.77
C GLY A 105 5.12 -13.51 -0.40
N TYR A 106 6.43 -13.67 -0.18
CA TYR A 106 6.98 -14.22 1.05
C TYR A 106 7.99 -13.25 1.67
N GLY A 107 7.78 -12.89 2.93
CA GLY A 107 8.70 -12.10 3.74
C GLY A 107 8.82 -10.62 3.37
N LEU A 108 9.21 -9.82 4.35
CA LEU A 108 9.31 -8.36 4.25
C LEU A 108 10.45 -7.87 3.33
N ALA A 109 11.45 -8.71 3.03
CA ALA A 109 12.56 -8.36 2.16
C ALA A 109 12.11 -8.01 0.72
N GLY A 110 10.95 -8.51 0.28
CA GLY A 110 10.35 -8.19 -1.02
C GLY A 110 9.26 -7.12 -0.99
N LEU A 111 8.90 -6.59 0.18
CA LEU A 111 7.71 -5.74 0.36
C LEU A 111 7.70 -4.51 -0.57
N ILE A 112 8.82 -3.81 -0.69
CA ILE A 112 8.92 -2.61 -1.53
C ILE A 112 8.72 -2.93 -3.02
N GLY A 113 9.34 -4.02 -3.50
CA GLY A 113 9.15 -4.46 -4.88
C GLY A 113 7.69 -4.80 -5.18
N LEU A 114 7.05 -5.51 -4.26
CA LEU A 114 5.64 -5.88 -4.33
C LEU A 114 4.71 -4.66 -4.33
N ILE A 115 5.00 -3.63 -3.51
CA ILE A 115 4.24 -2.37 -3.53
C ILE A 115 4.35 -1.68 -4.89
N ARG A 116 5.57 -1.58 -5.44
CA ARG A 116 5.81 -0.94 -6.74
C ARG A 116 5.06 -1.66 -7.86
N GLU A 117 5.11 -2.98 -7.88
CA GLU A 117 4.41 -3.81 -8.85
C GLU A 117 2.90 -3.60 -8.77
N ALA A 118 2.32 -3.69 -7.57
CA ALA A 118 0.88 -3.51 -7.37
C ALA A 118 0.38 -2.12 -7.79
N VAL A 119 1.14 -1.07 -7.48
CA VAL A 119 0.80 0.30 -7.87
C VAL A 119 0.90 0.48 -9.39
N ALA A 120 1.94 -0.06 -10.03
CA ALA A 120 2.13 0.03 -11.47
C ALA A 120 0.99 -0.66 -12.25
N GLU A 121 0.49 -1.79 -11.77
CA GLU A 121 -0.66 -2.50 -12.36
C GLU A 121 -1.98 -1.74 -12.21
N SER A 122 -2.11 -0.93 -11.16
CA SER A 122 -3.34 -0.21 -10.80
C SER A 122 -3.47 1.16 -11.46
N GLN A 123 -2.39 1.67 -12.07
CA GLN A 123 -2.45 2.91 -12.85
C GLN A 123 -3.06 2.62 -14.22
N PRO A 124 -4.08 3.39 -14.67
CA PRO A 124 -4.54 3.28 -16.04
C PRO A 124 -3.35 3.56 -16.96
N ARG A 125 -3.03 2.59 -17.83
CA ARG A 125 -2.02 2.76 -18.88
C ARG A 125 -2.43 3.99 -19.69
N THR A 126 -1.85 5.13 -19.35
CA THR A 126 -2.10 6.36 -20.10
C THR A 126 -1.20 6.24 -21.31
N GLY A 127 -1.73 5.67 -22.39
CA GLY A 127 -0.97 5.39 -23.60
C GLY A 127 -1.90 5.10 -24.77
N GLY A 128 -2.03 6.10 -25.64
CA GLY A 128 -2.79 6.10 -26.88
C GLY A 128 -3.07 7.51 -27.34
#